data_AF-A0A8T4D6T5-F1
#
_entry.id   AF-A0A8T4D6T5-F1
#
_cell.length_a   1.000
_cell.length_b   1.000
_cell.length_c   1.000
_cell.angle_alpha   90.00
_cell.angle_beta   90.00
_cell.angle_gamma   90.00
#
_symmetry.space_group_name_H-M   'P 1'
#
loop_
_entity.id
_entity.type
_entity.pdbx_description
1 polymer ?
#
loop_
_entity_poly.entity_id
_entity_poly.type
_entity_poly.pdbx_seq_one_letter_code
_entity_poly.pdbx_strand_id
1 'polypeptide(L)' 'MRTYIFTKSERQTIINFLIGTINRSDPNLMVIISRIKSFSDLSHDIDLYARLREAVTTNTA' A
#
# COMPACT_ATOMS: atom_id res chain seq x y z
N MET A 1 -14.45 -8.83 -0.61
CA MET A 1 -13.50 -8.07 0.24
C MET A 1 -12.17 -7.95 -0.50
N ARG A 2 -11.55 -6.77 -0.54
CA ARG A 2 -10.16 -6.65 -1.02
C ARG A 2 -9.24 -7.19 0.07
N THR A 3 -8.45 -8.19 -0.23
CA THR A 3 -7.45 -8.80 0.67
C THR A 3 -6.11 -8.05 0.67
N TYR A 4 -5.97 -7.00 -0.14
CA TYR A 4 -4.71 -6.27 -0.34
C TYR A 4 -4.94 -4.76 -0.39
N ILE A 5 -4.03 -3.98 0.20
CA ILE A 5 -3.99 -2.50 0.16
C ILE A 5 -3.85 -1.99 -1.29
N PHE A 6 -3.05 -2.71 -2.09
CA PHE A 6 -2.85 -2.43 -3.51
C PHE A 6 -3.26 -3.64 -4.36
N THR A 7 -3.94 -3.38 -5.48
CA THR A 7 -4.17 -4.42 -6.49
C THR A 7 -2.85 -4.88 -7.10
N LYS A 8 -2.87 -5.99 -7.87
CA LYS A 8 -1.67 -6.43 -8.60
C LYS A 8 -1.17 -5.38 -9.59
N SER A 9 -2.08 -4.72 -10.32
CA SER A 9 -1.72 -3.66 -11.26
C SER A 9 -1.14 -2.44 -10.55
N GLU A 10 -1.75 -2.00 -9.45
CA GLU A 10 -1.25 -0.88 -8.66
C GLU A 10 0.15 -1.16 -8.11
N ARG A 11 0.40 -2.39 -7.62
CA ARG A 11 1.75 -2.80 -7.21
C ARG A 11 2.76 -2.68 -8.33
N GLN A 12 2.41 -3.15 -9.54
CA GLN A 12 3.31 -3.04 -10.67
C GLN A 12 3.60 -1.59 -11.05
N THR A 13 2.58 -0.72 -11.05
CA THR A 13 2.75 0.73 -11.28
C THR A 13 3.68 1.36 -10.25
N ILE A 14 3.50 1.04 -8.95
CA ILE A 14 4.37 1.55 -7.88
C ILE A 14 5.81 1.06 -8.09
N ILE A 15 6.01 -0.23 -8.36
CA ILE A 15 7.34 -0.81 -8.61
C ILE A 15 8.00 -0.09 -9.80
N ASN A 16 7.28 0.04 -10.92
CA ASN A 16 7.77 0.72 -12.12
C ASN A 16 8.20 2.17 -11.82
N PHE A 17 7.44 2.88 -10.98
CA PHE A 17 7.81 4.23 -10.56
C PHE A 17 9.09 4.23 -9.70
N LEU A 18 9.18 3.31 -8.73
CA LEU A 18 10.34 3.22 -7.84
C LEU A 18 11.63 2.82 -8.56
N ILE A 19 11.55 2.01 -9.61
CA ILE A 19 12.70 1.64 -10.46
C ILE A 19 12.96 2.64 -11.60
N GLY A 20 12.15 3.71 -11.70
CA GLY A 20 12.32 4.78 -12.68
C GLY A 20 11.83 4.48 -14.10
N THR A 21 11.07 3.39 -14.33
CA THR A 21 10.53 3.06 -15.66
C THR A 21 9.29 3.86 -16.03
N ILE A 22 8.61 4.47 -15.05
CA ILE A 22 7.57 5.47 -15.28
C ILE A 22 7.84 6.72 -14.44
N ASN A 23 7.31 7.86 -14.89
CA ASN A 23 7.49 9.14 -14.23
C ASN A 23 6.30 9.48 -13.31
N ARG A 24 6.47 10.54 -12.50
CA ARG A 24 5.44 11.01 -11.56
C ARG A 24 4.15 11.47 -12.25
N SER A 25 4.22 11.83 -13.53
CA SER A 25 3.07 12.27 -14.34
C SER A 25 2.24 11.11 -14.91
N ASP A 26 2.62 9.85 -14.69
CA ASP A 26 1.83 8.70 -15.13
C ASP A 26 0.40 8.78 -14.54
N PRO A 27 -0.65 8.71 -15.37
CA PRO A 27 -2.04 8.86 -14.90
C PRO A 27 -2.44 7.82 -13.85
N ASN A 28 -1.97 6.58 -13.98
CA ASN A 28 -2.29 5.51 -13.02
C ASN A 28 -1.59 5.75 -11.69
N LEU A 29 -0.34 6.21 -11.73
CA LEU A 29 0.40 6.59 -10.52
C LEU A 29 -0.26 7.79 -9.82
N MET A 30 -0.76 8.77 -10.56
CA MET A 30 -1.42 9.96 -9.98
C MET A 30 -2.69 9.60 -9.19
N VAL A 31 -3.46 8.62 -9.66
CA VAL A 31 -4.62 8.09 -8.90
C VAL A 31 -4.16 7.46 -7.58
N ILE A 32 -3.07 6.67 -7.61
CA ILE A 32 -2.50 6.03 -6.41
C ILE A 32 -1.99 7.09 -5.43
N ILE A 33 -1.27 8.11 -5.92
CA ILE A 33 -0.77 9.22 -5.10
C ILE A 33 -1.92 9.97 -4.42
N SER A 34 -2.99 10.27 -5.17
CA SER A 34 -4.18 10.94 -4.63
C SER A 34 -4.78 10.16 -3.47
N ARG A 35 -4.91 8.84 -3.63
CA ARG A 35 -5.39 7.95 -2.57
C ARG A 35 -4.45 7.90 -1.37
N ILE A 36 -3.13 7.85 -1.56
CA ILE A 36 -2.18 7.83 -0.43
C ILE A 36 -2.28 9.13 0.38
N LYS A 37 -2.45 10.28 -0.29
CA LYS A 37 -2.60 11.58 0.37
C LYS A 37 -3.86 11.71 1.23
N SER A 38 -4.89 10.91 1.02
CA SER A 38 -6.10 10.96 1.85
C SER A 38 -5.92 10.31 3.21
N PHE A 39 -4.85 9.54 3.42
CA PHE A 39 -4.54 8.93 4.71
C PHE A 39 -3.67 9.86 5.54
N SER A 40 -4.20 10.36 6.66
CA SER A 40 -3.48 11.24 7.56
C SER A 40 -2.36 10.54 8.32
N ASP A 41 -2.51 9.24 8.60
CA ASP A 41 -1.54 8.47 9.40
C ASP A 41 -1.29 7.05 8.86
N LEU A 42 -1.12 6.95 7.53
CA LEU A 42 -1.02 5.67 6.82
C LEU A 42 0.05 4.73 7.41
N SER A 43 1.20 5.28 7.79
CA SER A 43 2.32 4.49 8.32
C SER A 43 1.98 3.88 9.68
N HIS A 44 1.35 4.65 10.58
CA HIS A 44 0.94 4.15 11.88
C HIS A 44 -0.17 3.09 11.76
N ASP A 45 -1.17 3.35 10.90
CA ASP A 45 -2.25 2.39 10.67
C ASP A 45 -1.72 1.05 10.15
N ILE A 46 -0.78 1.07 9.19
CA ILE A 46 -0.15 -0.15 8.66
C ILE A 46 0.64 -0.90 9.76
N ASP A 47 1.38 -0.19 10.61
CA ASP A 47 2.11 -0.79 11.74
C ASP A 47 1.15 -1.46 12.73
N LEU A 48 0.05 -0.80 13.07
CA LEU A 48 -0.99 -1.36 13.94
C LEU A 48 -1.59 -2.65 13.37
N TYR A 49 -1.91 -2.68 12.07
CA TYR A 49 -2.39 -3.90 11.41
C TYR A 49 -1.35 -5.03 11.45
N ALA A 50 -0.07 -4.72 11.24
CA ALA A 50 1.00 -5.70 11.29
C ALA A 50 1.12 -6.31 12.69
N ARG A 51 1.19 -5.47 13.74
CA ARG A 51 1.25 -5.91 15.14
C ARG A 51 0.04 -6.73 15.56
N LEU A 52 -1.16 -6.31 15.15
CA LEU A 52 -2.39 -7.04 15.44
C LEU A 52 -2.36 -8.43 14.80
N ARG A 53 -1.92 -8.52 13.54
CA ARG A 53 -1.80 -9.80 12.83
C ARG A 53 -0.81 -10.73 13.54
N GLU A 54 0.34 -10.21 13.96
CA GLU A 54 1.32 -10.97 14.74
C GLU A 54 0.72 -11.48 16.04
N ALA A 55 0.11 -10.60 16.84
CA ALA A 55 -0.52 -10.97 18.11
C ALA A 55 -1.59 -12.06 17.96
N VAL A 56 -2.43 -11.97 16.91
CA VAL A 56 -3.47 -12.98 16.63
C VAL A 56 -2.85 -14.30 16.18
N THR A 57 -1.82 -14.27 15.34
CA THR A 57 -1.17 -15.48 14.80
C THR A 57 -0.36 -16.21 15.87
N THR A 58 0.29 -15.48 16.78
CA THR A 58 1.06 -16.06 17.89
C THR A 58 0.15 -16.64 18.98
N ASN A 59 -1.03 -16.05 19.23
CA ASN A 59 -2.00 -16.59 20.19
C ASN A 59 -2.81 -17.80 19.68
N THR A 60 -2.70 -18.14 18.39
CA THR A 60 -3.32 -19.36 17.82
C THR A 60 -2.37 -20.57 17.78
N ALA A 61 -1.18 -20.48 18.40
CA ALA A 61 -0.20 -21.56 18.52
C ALA A 61 -0.26 -22.26 19.89
#